data_AF-A0A358U744-F1
#
_entry.id   AF-A0A358U744-F1
#
_cell.length_a   1.000
_cell.length_b   1.000
_cell.length_c   1.000
_cell.angle_alpha   90.00
_cell.angle_beta   90.00
_cell.angle_gamma   90.00
#
_symmetry.space_group_name_H-M   'P 1'
#
loop_
_entity.id
_entity.type
_entity.pdbx_description
1 polymer ?
#
loop_
_entity_poly.entity_id
_entity_poly.type
_entity_poly.pdbx_seq_one_letter_code
_entity_poly.pdbx_strand_id
1 'polypeptide(L)' 'MSKLYIYSTGRIQSETDILELGSTIELKSVYKRIKASIPRASVGVYGAKDFDTLQRTHRNLGRCKITKSVDEFMAQLYVR' A
#
# COMPACT_ATOMS: atom_id res chain seq x y z
N MET A 1 -9.97 13.63 -9.43
CA MET A 1 -10.34 12.41 -8.68
C MET A 1 -9.21 12.06 -7.73
N SER A 2 -9.51 11.68 -6.51
CA SER A 2 -8.51 11.24 -5.52
C SER A 2 -8.05 9.82 -5.83
N LYS A 3 -6.77 9.53 -5.62
CA LYS A 3 -6.17 8.20 -5.68
C LYS A 3 -6.23 7.53 -4.31
N LEU A 4 -6.26 6.20 -4.32
CA LEU A 4 -6.24 5.40 -3.10
C LEU A 4 -4.95 4.61 -3.03
N TYR A 5 -4.38 4.53 -1.84
CA TYR A 5 -3.11 3.87 -1.60
C TYR A 5 -3.25 2.89 -0.46
N ILE A 6 -2.77 1.67 -0.66
CA ILE A 6 -2.49 0.71 0.42
C ILE A 6 -0.99 0.73 0.63
N TYR A 7 -0.52 0.89 1.86
CA TYR A 7 0.91 0.84 2.16
C TYR A 7 1.21 -0.23 3.21
N SER A 8 2.41 -0.79 3.13
CA SER A 8 2.95 -1.71 4.12
C SER A 8 4.36 -1.32 4.51
N THR A 9 4.59 -1.17 5.81
CA THR A 9 5.91 -0.98 6.39
C THR A 9 6.40 -2.31 6.92
N GLY A 10 7.40 -2.90 6.26
CA GLY A 10 8.05 -4.12 6.74
C GLY A 10 8.79 -3.84 8.04
N ARG A 11 8.90 -4.84 8.92
CA ARG A 11 9.62 -4.70 10.20
C ARG A 11 11.14 -4.53 10.02
N ILE A 12 11.70 -4.92 8.87
CA ILE A 12 13.14 -5.09 8.66
C ILE A 12 13.69 -4.19 7.53
N GLN A 13 12.84 -3.63 6.68
CA GLN A 13 13.28 -2.82 5.54
C GLN A 13 12.84 -1.36 5.69
N SER A 14 13.79 -0.46 5.46
CA SER A 14 13.59 1.00 5.38
C SER A 14 12.75 1.46 4.17
N GLU A 15 12.11 0.52 3.46
CA GLU A 15 11.29 0.77 2.26
C GLU A 15 9.82 0.45 2.53
N THR A 16 8.97 1.43 2.23
CA THR A 16 7.51 1.31 2.31
C THR A 16 6.98 0.91 0.94
N ASP A 17 6.33 -0.25 0.87
CA ASP A 17 5.67 -0.69 -0.36
C ASP A 17 4.30 -0.05 -0.42
N ILE A 18 3.94 0.48 -1.58
CA ILE A 18 2.71 1.21 -1.80
C ILE A 18 2.02 0.67 -3.04
N LEU A 19 0.75 0.33 -2.91
CA LEU A 19 -0.12 -0.05 -3.99
C LEU A 19 -1.09 1.09 -4.29
N GLU A 20 -1.02 1.65 -5.50
CA GLU A 20 -1.98 2.62 -6.01
C GLU A 20 -3.19 1.91 -6.62
N LEU A 21 -4.40 2.32 -6.22
CA LEU A 21 -5.67 1.76 -6.66
C LEU A 21 -6.56 2.85 -7.27
N GLY A 22 -7.37 2.45 -8.25
CA GLY A 22 -8.23 3.35 -9.01
C GLY A 22 -9.60 3.59 -8.36
N SER A 23 -10.05 2.70 -7.46
CA SER A 23 -11.38 2.78 -6.87
C SER A 23 -11.48 2.20 -5.46
N THR A 24 -12.52 2.63 -4.72
CA THR A 24 -12.82 2.12 -3.38
C THR A 24 -13.29 0.66 -3.40
N ILE A 25 -13.92 0.22 -4.50
CA ILE A 25 -14.36 -1.16 -4.69
C ILE A 25 -13.15 -2.08 -4.79
N GLU A 26 -12.20 -1.71 -5.63
CA GLU A 26 -10.93 -2.42 -5.79
C GLU A 26 -10.17 -2.48 -4.46
N LEU A 27 -10.09 -1.35 -3.74
CA LEU A 27 -9.45 -1.29 -2.42
C LEU A 27 -10.03 -2.28 -1.41
N LYS A 28 -11.35 -2.36 -1.30
CA LYS A 28 -12.00 -3.30 -0.38
C LYS A 28 -11.68 -4.75 -0.74
N SER A 29 -11.71 -5.08 -2.04
CA SER A 29 -11.38 -6.41 -2.55
C SER A 29 -9.94 -6.79 -2.22
N VAL A 30 -8.99 -5.91 -2.54
CA VAL A 30 -7.56 -6.13 -2.29
C VAL A 30 -7.27 -6.22 -0.80
N TYR A 31 -7.81 -5.33 0.02
CA TYR A 31 -7.63 -5.37 1.47
C TYR A 31 -8.14 -6.68 2.07
N LYS A 32 -9.32 -7.14 1.64
CA LYS A 32 -9.87 -8.44 2.06
C LYS A 32 -8.96 -9.59 1.65
N ARG A 33 -8.43 -9.58 0.42
CA ARG A 33 -7.48 -10.59 -0.07
C ARG A 33 -6.19 -10.60 0.75
N ILE A 34 -5.62 -9.43 1.06
CA ILE A 34 -4.42 -9.30 1.92
C ILE A 34 -4.68 -9.93 3.28
N LYS A 35 -5.77 -9.54 3.95
CA LYS A 35 -6.07 -10.04 5.30
C LYS A 35 -6.45 -11.51 5.34
N ALA A 36 -7.06 -12.04 4.29
CA ALA A 36 -7.33 -13.47 4.16
C ALA A 36 -6.05 -14.29 3.97
N SER A 37 -5.09 -13.76 3.19
CA SER A 37 -3.87 -14.48 2.81
C SER A 37 -2.73 -14.30 3.82
N ILE A 38 -2.62 -13.10 4.41
CA ILE A 38 -1.56 -12.70 5.34
C ILE A 38 -2.23 -11.91 6.49
N PRO A 39 -2.91 -12.58 7.44
CA PRO A 39 -3.67 -11.92 8.50
C PRO A 39 -2.82 -10.97 9.36
N ARG A 40 -1.55 -11.31 9.56
CA ARG A 40 -0.56 -10.55 10.35
C ARG A 40 0.08 -9.38 9.59
N ALA A 41 -0.23 -9.20 8.31
CA ALA A 41 0.32 -8.08 7.52
C ALA A 41 -0.10 -6.75 8.13
N SER A 42 0.89 -5.90 8.43
CA SER A 42 0.66 -4.51 8.81
C SER A 42 0.45 -3.68 7.55
N VAL A 43 -0.81 -3.36 7.26
CA VAL A 43 -1.20 -2.58 6.08
C VAL A 43 -2.11 -1.43 6.49
N GLY A 44 -1.82 -0.24 5.95
CA GLY A 44 -2.61 0.97 6.11
C GLY A 44 -3.25 1.40 4.79
N VAL A 45 -4.32 2.18 4.88
CA VAL A 45 -5.04 2.75 3.72
C VAL A 45 -4.97 4.26 3.80
N TYR A 46 -4.72 4.93 2.67
CA TYR A 46 -4.72 6.38 2.58
C TYR A 46 -5.36 6.86 1.28
N GLY A 47 -6.01 8.03 1.33
CA GLY A 47 -6.53 8.72 0.15
C GLY A 47 -5.75 10.02 -0.07
N ALA A 48 -5.23 10.23 -1.27
CA ALA A 48 -4.54 11.48 -1.61
C ALA A 48 -4.85 11.86 -3.06
N LYS A 49 -4.65 13.14 -3.41
CA LYS A 49 -4.85 13.61 -4.79
C LYS A 49 -3.90 12.90 -5.76
N ASP A 50 -2.64 12.78 -5.35
CA ASP A 50 -1.52 12.19 -6.06
C ASP A 50 -0.48 11.70 -5.05
N PHE A 51 0.58 11.05 -5.54
CA PHE A 51 1.64 10.52 -4.70
C PHE A 51 2.45 11.63 -4.01
N ASP A 52 2.68 12.74 -4.70
CA ASP A 52 3.42 13.88 -4.13
C ASP A 52 2.70 14.47 -2.91
N THR A 53 1.38 14.55 -2.97
CA THR A 53 0.53 14.96 -1.85
C THR A 53 0.63 13.96 -0.71
N LEU A 54 0.60 12.65 -0.99
CA LEU A 54 0.79 11.60 0.02
C LEU A 54 2.16 11.74 0.72
N GLN A 55 3.23 11.93 -0.04
CA GLN A 55 4.58 12.03 0.50
C GLN A 55 4.76 13.29 1.38
N ARG A 56 4.13 14.41 0.99
CA ARG A 56 4.14 15.64 1.80
C ARG A 56 3.35 15.51 3.11
N THR A 57 2.22 14.81 3.09
CA THR A 57 1.36 14.68 4.29
C THR A 57 1.86 13.62 5.25
N HIS A 58 2.54 12.58 4.76
CA HIS A 58 3.12 11.52 5.57
C HIS A 58 4.64 11.72 5.74
N ARG A 59 5.02 12.50 6.75
CA ARG A 59 6.44 12.82 7.06
C ARG A 59 7.33 11.60 7.36
N ASN A 60 6.73 10.43 7.64
CA ASN A 60 7.43 9.18 7.92
C ASN A 60 7.45 8.20 6.74
N LEU A 61 6.95 8.60 5.56
CA LEU A 61 7.15 7.83 4.33
C LEU A 61 8.62 7.99 3.94
N GLY A 62 9.44 6.98 4.27
CA GLY A 62 10.84 6.90 3.88
C GLY A 62 10.99 6.63 2.38
N ARG A 63 11.92 5.75 2.02
CA ARG A 63 11.97 5.28 0.62
C ARG A 63 10.69 4.51 0.31
N CYS A 64 10.06 4.87 -0.80
CA CYS A 64 8.77 4.31 -1.19
C CYS A 64 8.89 3.62 -2.53
N LYS A 65 8.32 2.42 -2.63
CA LYS A 65 8.17 1.72 -3.89
C LYS A 65 6.70 1.64 -4.24
N ILE A 66 6.30 2.34 -5.30
CA ILE A 66 4.92 2.33 -5.77
C ILE A 66 4.78 1.24 -6.83
N THR A 67 3.78 0.38 -6.66
CA THR A 67 3.29 -0.53 -7.69
C THR A 67 1.82 -0.26 -7.96
N LYS A 68 1.38 -0.60 -9.18
CA LYS A 68 -0.02 -0.61 -9.59
C LYS A 68 -0.57 -2.03 -9.72
N SER A 69 0.30 -3.04 -9.58
CA SER A 69 -0.06 -4.45 -9.67
C SER A 69 -0.32 -5.01 -8.29
N VAL A 70 -1.55 -5.49 -8.07
CA VAL A 70 -1.94 -6.15 -6.83
C VAL A 70 -1.08 -7.38 -6.57
N ASP A 71 -0.78 -8.17 -7.61
CA ASP A 71 -0.03 -9.41 -7.43
C ASP A 71 1.45 -9.15 -7.11
N GLU A 72 2.06 -8.10 -7.67
CA GLU A 72 3.41 -7.68 -7.28
C GLU A 72 3.46 -7.21 -5.82
N PHE A 73 2.46 -6.45 -5.39
CA PHE A 73 2.35 -5.99 -4.01
C PHE A 73 2.17 -7.17 -3.04
N MET A 74 1.32 -8.14 -3.39
CA MET A 74 1.13 -9.35 -2.61
C MET A 74 2.43 -10.17 -2.52
N ALA A 75 3.15 -10.33 -3.63
CA ALA A 75 4.44 -11.03 -3.63
C ALA A 75 5.45 -10.37 -2.69
N GLN A 76 5.51 -9.04 -2.66
CA GLN A 76 6.36 -8.30 -1.73
C GLN A 76 5.97 -8.51 -0.26
N LEU A 77 4.67 -8.64 0.02
CA LEU A 77 4.17 -8.95 1.37
C LEU A 77 4.51 -10.39 1.81
N TYR A 78 4.59 -11.35 0.88
CA TYR A 78 4.91 -12.75 1.20
C TYR A 78 6.39 -12.99 1.52
N VAL A 79 7.29 -12.20 0.95
CA VAL A 79 8.74 -12.34 1.13
C VAL A 79 9.21 -11.75 2.48
N ARG A 80 8.31 -11.10 3.23
CA ARG A 80 8.59 -10.45 4.53
C ARG A 80 8.14 -11.27 5.73
#